data_AF-A0A942MRS9-F1
#
_entry.id   AF-A0A942MRS9-F1
#
_cell.length_a   1.000
_cell.length_b   1.000
_cell.length_c   1.000
_cell.angle_alpha   90.00
_cell.angle_beta   90.00
_cell.angle_gamma   90.00
#
_symmetry.space_group_name_H-M   'P 1'
#
loop_
_entity.id
_entity.type
_entity.pdbx_description
1 polymer ?
#
loop_
_entity_poly.entity_id
_entity_poly.type
_entity_poly.pdbx_seq_one_letter_code
_entity_poly.pdbx_strand_id
1 'polypeptide(L)' 'MQKIPYGATRSYKQQVLAINKPEAIRAIGRANGMNRISIIIPCHRVIGEDGNLTGYGGGLWRKKWLLELEKLTANVHK' A
#
# COMPACT_ATOMS: atom_id res chain seq x y z
N MET A 1 -6.21 3.97 -3.72
CA MET A 1 -5.71 2.60 -3.44
C MET A 1 -6.25 1.56 -4.41
N GLN A 2 -7.55 1.52 -4.70
CA GLN A 2 -8.17 0.46 -5.53
C GLN A 2 -7.54 0.26 -6.91
N LYS A 3 -6.95 1.30 -7.49
CA LYS A 3 -6.27 1.24 -8.80
C LYS A 3 -4.83 0.71 -8.75
N ILE A 4 -4.31 0.27 -7.60
CA ILE A 4 -2.96 -0.31 -7.50
C ILE A 4 -3.04 -1.79 -7.90
N PRO A 5 -2.43 -2.22 -9.02
CA PRO A 5 -2.50 -3.60 -9.48
C PRO A 5 -1.94 -4.61 -8.47
N TYR A 6 -2.35 -5.87 -8.60
CA TYR A 6 -1.76 -6.97 -7.85
C TYR A 6 -0.26 -7.10 -8.15
N GLY A 7 0.57 -7.28 -7.12
CA GLY A 7 2.02 -7.37 -7.26
C GLY A 7 2.73 -6.03 -7.46
N ALA A 8 1.99 -4.92 -7.57
CA ALA A 8 2.54 -3.58 -7.68
C ALA A 8 2.43 -2.81 -6.35
N THR A 9 3.34 -1.87 -6.13
CA THR A 9 3.33 -0.98 -4.97
C THR A 9 3.25 0.48 -5.40
N ARG A 10 2.80 1.34 -4.46
CA ARG A 10 2.83 2.79 -4.64
C ARG A 10 3.27 3.45 -3.34
N SER A 11 4.02 4.54 -3.41
CA SER A 11 4.40 5.27 -2.21
C SER A 11 3.28 6.19 -1.71
N TYR A 12 3.26 6.52 -0.42
CA TYR A 12 2.37 7.55 0.13
C TYR A 12 2.52 8.89 -0.61
N LYS A 13 3.76 9.26 -0.96
CA LYS A 13 4.05 10.47 -1.75
C LYS A 13 3.45 10.40 -3.15
N GLN A 14 3.58 9.26 -3.84
CA GLN A 14 2.96 9.07 -5.15
C GLN A 14 1.43 9.15 -5.10
N GLN A 15 0.79 8.84 -3.96
CA GLN A 15 -0.66 9.00 -3.80
C GLN A 15 -1.08 10.47 -3.68
N VAL A 16 -0.39 11.27 -2.86
CA VAL A 16 -0.71 12.69 -2.73
C VAL A 16 -0.46 13.48 -4.01
N LEU A 17 0.60 13.13 -4.74
CA LEU A 17 0.91 13.74 -6.04
C LEU A 17 -0.17 13.39 -7.07
N ALA A 18 -0.66 12.15 -7.07
CA ALA A 18 -1.72 11.72 -8.00
C ALA A 18 -3.07 12.42 -7.77
N ILE A 19 -3.28 13.06 -6.61
CA ILE A 19 -4.51 13.81 -6.30
C ILE A 19 -4.26 15.33 -6.19
N ASN A 20 -3.07 15.81 -6.56
CA ASN A 20 -2.66 17.22 -6.45
C ASN A 20 -2.83 17.82 -5.04
N LYS A 21 -2.49 17.04 -4.00
CA LYS A 21 -2.55 17.48 -2.58
C LYS A 21 -1.29 17.07 -1.80
N PRO A 22 -0.10 17.55 -2.16
CA PRO A 22 1.18 17.11 -1.58
C PRO A 22 1.24 17.20 -0.04
N GLU A 23 0.54 18.14 0.56
CA GLU A 23 0.41 18.35 2.01
C GLU A 23 -0.42 17.26 2.73
N ALA A 24 -1.19 16.46 2.00
CA ALA A 24 -2.10 15.45 2.56
C ALA A 24 -1.43 14.13 2.98
N ILE A 25 -0.09 14.05 3.03
CA ILE A 25 0.66 12.81 3.30
C ILE A 25 0.19 12.14 4.60
N ARG A 26 0.09 12.92 5.68
CA ARG A 26 -0.35 12.40 6.99
C ARG A 26 -1.81 11.93 6.97
N ALA A 27 -2.68 12.64 6.25
CA ALA A 27 -4.09 12.28 6.11
C ALA A 27 -4.26 10.97 5.33
N ILE A 28 -3.54 10.80 4.22
CA ILE A 28 -3.50 9.54 3.46
C ILE A 28 -2.93 8.41 4.30
N GLY A 29 -1.86 8.66 5.07
CA GLY A 29 -1.28 7.69 6.00
C GLY A 29 -2.32 7.13 6.97
N ARG A 30 -3.09 8.03 7.61
CA ARG A 30 -4.20 7.65 8.50
C ARG A 30 -5.30 6.91 7.75
N ALA A 31 -5.74 7.39 6.58
CA ALA A 31 -6.77 6.74 5.78
C ALA A 31 -6.38 5.31 5.38
N ASN A 32 -5.11 5.08 5.02
CA ASN A 32 -4.57 3.74 4.71
C ASN A 32 -4.58 2.83 5.95
N GLY A 33 -4.21 3.37 7.12
CA GLY A 33 -4.23 2.64 8.39
C GLY A 33 -5.63 2.29 8.90
N MET A 34 -6.64 3.12 8.60
CA MET A 34 -8.03 2.94 9.02
C MET A 34 -8.86 2.05 8.08
N ASN A 35 -8.25 1.47 7.04
CA ASN A 35 -8.96 0.63 6.10
C ASN A 35 -9.50 -0.65 6.77
N ARG A 36 -10.83 -0.71 6.97
CA ARG A 36 -11.53 -1.86 7.59
C ARG A 36 -11.79 -3.01 6.62
N ILE A 37 -11.59 -2.80 5.31
CA ILE A 37 -11.77 -3.82 4.27
C ILE A 37 -10.40 -4.13 3.69
N SER A 38 -9.53 -4.70 4.52
CA SER A 38 -8.16 -5.07 4.13
C SER A 38 -8.18 -6.11 3.01
N ILE A 39 -7.07 -6.23 2.26
CA ILE A 39 -6.90 -7.12 1.11
C ILE A 39 -7.71 -6.67 -0.12
N ILE A 40 -9.04 -6.53 -0.03
CA ILE A 40 -9.91 -6.05 -1.13
C ILE A 40 -9.58 -4.59 -1.48
N ILE A 41 -9.53 -3.72 -0.47
CA ILE A 41 -8.90 -2.41 -0.62
C ILE A 41 -7.43 -2.62 -0.25
N PRO A 42 -6.49 -2.53 -1.21
CA PRO A 42 -5.13 -3.03 -1.02
C PRO A 42 -4.24 -2.01 -0.29
N CYS A 43 -4.56 -1.71 0.97
CA CYS A 43 -3.77 -0.78 1.80
C CYS A 43 -2.36 -1.33 2.11
N HIS A 44 -2.15 -2.64 2.02
CA HIS A 44 -0.83 -3.26 2.13
C HIS A 44 0.10 -2.92 0.95
N ARG A 45 -0.44 -2.53 -0.21
CA ARG A 45 0.33 -2.11 -1.40
C ARG A 45 0.88 -0.68 -1.33
N VAL A 46 0.61 0.05 -0.25
CA VAL A 46 1.12 1.42 -0.06
C VAL A 46 2.29 1.43 0.91
N ILE A 47 3.46 1.92 0.49
CA ILE A 47 4.71 1.86 1.28
C ILE A 47 5.41 3.22 1.36
N GLY A 48 6.46 3.35 2.18
CA GLY A 48 7.34 4.51 2.18
C GLY A 48 8.03 4.70 0.83
N GLU A 49 8.46 5.92 0.51
CA GLU A 49 9.25 6.20 -0.71
C GLU A 49 10.62 5.49 -0.69
N ASP A 50 11.14 5.26 0.50
CA ASP A 50 12.36 4.49 0.82
C ASP A 50 12.14 2.97 0.87
N GLY A 51 10.92 2.50 0.60
CA GLY A 51 10.55 1.09 0.67
C GLY A 51 10.18 0.60 2.06
N ASN A 52 10.23 1.45 3.09
CA ASN A 52 9.90 1.06 4.45
C ASN A 52 8.41 0.72 4.62
N LEU A 53 8.15 -0.34 5.38
CA LEU A 53 6.79 -0.75 5.74
C LEU A 53 6.32 0.05 6.96
N THR A 54 5.31 0.88 6.75
CA THR A 54 4.68 1.67 7.81
C THR A 54 3.16 1.52 7.73
N GLY A 55 2.47 1.74 8.85
CA GLY A 55 1.02 1.90 8.90
C GLY A 55 0.23 0.74 8.28
N TYR A 56 -0.23 -0.20 9.11
CA TYR A 56 -1.14 -1.25 8.67
C TYR A 56 -2.01 -1.72 9.83
N GLY A 57 -3.34 -1.63 9.67
CA GLY A 57 -4.28 -2.01 10.73
C GLY A 57 -4.15 -3.48 11.17
N GLY A 58 -3.67 -4.36 10.28
CA GLY A 58 -3.39 -5.75 10.59
C GLY A 58 -1.97 -6.05 11.08
N GLY A 59 -1.14 -5.05 11.39
CA GLY A 59 0.27 -5.25 11.80
C GLY A 59 1.25 -5.48 10.63
N LEU A 60 2.48 -4.99 10.79
CA LEU A 60 3.47 -4.94 9.69
C LEU A 60 3.86 -6.32 9.14
N TRP A 61 3.83 -7.38 9.97
CA TRP A 61 4.14 -8.74 9.52
C TRP A 61 3.16 -9.23 8.45
N ARG A 62 1.85 -8.94 8.60
CA ARG A 62 0.83 -9.30 7.59
C ARG A 62 1.03 -8.53 6.30
N LYS A 63 1.36 -7.24 6.40
CA LYS A 63 1.67 -6.39 5.23
C LYS A 63 2.85 -6.94 4.44
N LYS A 64 3.93 -7.32 5.13
CA LYS A 64 5.11 -7.95 4.52
C LYS A 64 4.74 -9.26 3.82
N TRP A 65 4.05 -10.15 4.53
CA TRP A 65 3.63 -11.44 3.99
C TRP A 65 2.75 -11.31 2.74
N LEU A 66 1.76 -10.41 2.75
CA LEU A 66 0.91 -10.16 1.57
C LEU A 66 1.74 -9.66 0.38
N LEU A 67 2.65 -8.71 0.60
CA LEU A 67 3.52 -8.21 -0.48
C LEU A 67 4.42 -9.31 -1.08
N GLU A 68 4.93 -10.21 -0.25
CA GLU A 68 5.73 -11.36 -0.69
C GLU A 68 4.88 -12.37 -1.49
N LEU A 69 3.69 -12.70 -0.98
CA LEU A 69 2.72 -13.55 -1.68
C LEU A 69 2.39 -13.00 -3.08
N GLU A 70 2.13 -11.70 -3.17
CA GLU A 70 1.80 -11.07 -4.46
C GLU A 70 2.97 -11.06 -5.42
N LYS A 71 4.20 -10.85 -4.92
CA LYS A 71 5.43 -10.89 -5.74
C LYS A 71 5.66 -12.30 -6.32
N LEU A 72 5.52 -13.34 -5.50
CA LEU A 72 5.70 -14.72 -5.94
C LEU A 72 4.71 -15.07 -7.05
N THR A 73 3.44 -14.75 -6.85
CA THR A 73 2.37 -15.05 -7.81
C THR A 73 2.52 -14.23 -9.10
N ALA A 74 2.90 -12.95 -9.01
CA ALA A 74 3.12 -12.11 -10.17
C ALA A 74 4.29 -12.60 -11.06
N ASN A 75 5.26 -13.32 -10.49
CA ASN A 75 6.36 -13.91 -11.23
C ASN A 75 6.01 -15.25 -11.90
N VAL A 76 4.96 -15.94 -11.43
CA VAL A 76 4.48 -17.20 -12.03
C VAL A 76 3.61 -16.95 -13.27
N HIS A 77 2.99 -15.77 -13.37
CA HIS A 77 2.11 -15.39 -14.48
C HIS A 77 2.76 -14.39 -15.46
N LYS A 78 4.08 -14.24 -15.41
CA LYS A 78 4.90 -13.56 -16.43
C LYS A 78 5.58 -14.60 -17.31
#